data_AF-A0A7C8EUN7-F1
#
_entry.id   AF-A0A7C8EUN7-F1
#
_cell.length_a   1.000
_cell.length_b   1.000
_cell.length_c   1.000
_cell.angle_alpha   90.00
_cell.angle_beta   90.00
_cell.angle_gamma   90.00
#
_symmetry.space_group_name_H-M   'P 1'
#
loop_
_entity.id
_entity.type
_entity.pdbx_description
1 polymer ?
#
loop_
_entity_poly.entity_id
_entity_poly.type
_entity_poly.pdbx_seq_one_letter_code
_entity_poly.pdbx_strand_id
1 'polypeptide(L)'
;MRKNHIAGGLIVFSLGLFLVYLNTPFVVQFIKGLLQPLFILVGAVAGIAAVLGDRTLRNINLGVAVVFLFVGLYGLYDEYYTVVDFFHGLYPPLFIVAGLLSVIHGIKKLA
;
A
#
# COMPACT_ATOMS: atom_id res chain seq x y z
N MET A 1 -24.26 10.29 -21.12
CA MET A 1 -22.99 10.50 -20.39
C MET A 1 -23.07 10.11 -18.91
N ARG A 2 -23.99 10.64 -18.10
CA ARG A 2 -24.03 10.41 -16.62
C ARG A 2 -24.26 8.95 -16.21
N LYS A 3 -25.24 8.27 -16.80
CA LYS A 3 -25.51 6.83 -16.57
C LYS A 3 -24.32 5.93 -16.97
N ASN A 4 -23.57 6.35 -17.99
CA ASN A 4 -22.40 5.60 -18.48
C ASN A 4 -21.24 5.66 -17.48
N HIS A 5 -21.08 6.75 -16.70
CA HIS A 5 -20.08 6.83 -15.64
C HIS A 5 -20.39 5.90 -14.47
N ILE A 6 -21.68 5.72 -14.13
CA ILE A 6 -22.11 4.81 -13.08
C ILE A 6 -21.95 3.36 -13.54
N ALA A 7 -22.51 3.02 -14.71
CA ALA A 7 -22.41 1.67 -15.24
C ALA A 7 -20.96 1.27 -15.53
N GLY A 8 -20.19 2.14 -16.20
CA GLY A 8 -18.76 1.92 -16.44
C GLY A 8 -17.95 1.85 -15.15
N GLY A 9 -18.24 2.72 -14.18
CA GLY A 9 -17.59 2.70 -12.88
C GLY A 9 -17.85 1.40 -12.11
N LEU A 10 -19.08 0.88 -12.13
CA LEU A 10 -19.43 -0.41 -11.52
C LEU A 10 -18.71 -1.59 -12.19
N ILE A 11 -18.61 -1.59 -13.52
CA ILE A 11 -17.88 -2.63 -14.26
C ILE A 11 -16.40 -2.61 -13.88
N VAL A 12 -15.78 -1.42 -13.92
CA VAL A 12 -14.35 -1.24 -13.59
C VAL A 12 -14.07 -1.60 -12.13
N PHE A 13 -14.94 -1.20 -11.21
CA PHE A 13 -14.85 -1.58 -9.79
C PHE A 13 -14.94 -3.10 -9.60
N SER A 14 -15.91 -3.75 -10.25
CA SER A 14 -16.12 -5.20 -10.17
C SER A 14 -14.94 -5.97 -10.76
N LEU A 15 -14.38 -5.48 -11.88
CA LEU A 15 -13.16 -6.02 -12.47
C LEU A 15 -11.97 -5.89 -11.52
N GLY A 16 -11.84 -4.75 -10.84
CA GLY A 16 -10.82 -4.55 -9.80
C GLY A 16 -10.94 -5.55 -8.66
N LEU A 17 -12.14 -5.76 -8.12
CA LEU A 17 -12.38 -6.78 -7.07
C LEU A 17 -12.04 -8.20 -7.53
N PHE A 18 -12.42 -8.54 -8.76
CA PHE A 18 -12.13 -9.85 -9.34
C PHE A 18 -10.61 -10.06 -9.54
N LEU A 19 -9.91 -9.02 -10.02
CA LEU A 19 -8.46 -9.07 -10.19
C LEU A 19 -7.73 -9.12 -8.84
N VAL A 20 -8.24 -8.46 -7.79
CA VAL A 20 -7.70 -8.59 -6.42
C VAL A 20 -7.82 -10.04 -5.98
N TYR A 21 -8.98 -10.67 -6.15
CA TYR A 21 -9.19 -12.07 -5.78
C TYR A 21 -8.18 -12.99 -6.48
N LEU A 22 -8.05 -12.87 -7.81
CA LEU A 22 -7.13 -13.69 -8.59
C LEU A 22 -5.65 -13.45 -8.28
N ASN A 23 -5.26 -12.19 -8.04
CA ASN A 23 -3.87 -11.78 -7.83
C ASN A 23 -3.58 -11.48 -6.34
N THR A 24 -4.34 -12.06 -5.42
CA THR A 24 -4.23 -11.79 -3.97
C THR A 24 -2.78 -11.84 -3.47
N PRO A 25 -1.95 -12.85 -3.83
CA PRO A 25 -0.55 -12.88 -3.40
C PRO A 25 0.25 -11.66 -3.85
N PHE A 26 0.12 -11.27 -5.12
CA PHE A 26 0.83 -10.12 -5.70
C PHE A 26 0.38 -8.80 -5.09
N VAL A 27 -0.92 -8.63 -4.82
CA VAL A 27 -1.46 -7.43 -4.13
C VAL A 27 -0.89 -7.32 -2.72
N VAL A 28 -0.82 -8.43 -1.98
CA VAL A 28 -0.24 -8.44 -0.63
C VAL A 28 1.25 -8.13 -0.67
N GLN A 29 2.00 -8.70 -1.62
CA GLN A 29 3.42 -8.41 -1.75
C GLN A 29 3.69 -6.96 -2.16
N PHE A 30 2.89 -6.40 -3.06
CA PHE A 30 2.95 -4.99 -3.42
C PHE A 30 2.73 -4.07 -2.20
N ILE A 31 1.70 -4.34 -1.40
CA ILE A 31 1.42 -3.57 -0.17
C ILE A 31 2.60 -3.70 0.81
N LYS A 32 3.12 -4.92 1.01
CA LYS A 32 4.30 -5.14 1.87
C LYS A 32 5.52 -4.36 1.37
N GLY A 33 5.79 -4.42 0.07
CA GLY A 33 6.89 -3.68 -0.56
C GLY A 33 6.73 -2.17 -0.39
N LEU A 34 5.50 -1.65 -0.43
CA LEU A 34 5.23 -0.23 -0.19
C LEU A 34 5.41 0.16 1.29
N LEU A 35 5.10 -0.74 2.23
CA LEU A 35 5.24 -0.50 3.67
C LEU A 35 6.68 -0.64 4.19
N GLN A 36 7.51 -1.48 3.57
CA GLN A 36 8.88 -1.73 4.01
C GLN A 36 9.75 -0.45 4.08
N PRO A 37 9.77 0.44 3.06
CA PRO A 37 10.47 1.73 3.17
C PRO A 37 9.98 2.58 4.33
N LEU A 38 8.66 2.59 4.60
CA LEU A 38 8.10 3.32 5.75
C LEU A 38 8.60 2.74 7.07
N PHE A 39 8.67 1.41 7.19
CA PHE A 39 9.23 0.78 8.39
C PHE A 39 10.72 1.06 8.56
N ILE A 40 11.50 1.04 7.49
CA ILE A 40 12.92 1.39 7.53
C ILE A 40 13.08 2.85 7.98
N LEU A 41 12.30 3.77 7.43
CA LEU A 41 12.34 5.19 7.82
C LEU A 41 11.97 5.40 9.29
N VAL A 42 10.88 4.81 9.75
CA VAL A 42 10.46 4.90 11.17
C VAL A 42 11.51 4.29 12.09
N GLY A 43 12.04 3.11 11.74
CA GLY A 43 13.08 2.45 12.51
C GLY A 43 14.39 3.24 12.56
N ALA A 44 14.79 3.86 11.45
CA ALA A 44 15.98 4.71 11.38
C ALA A 44 15.81 5.98 12.21
N VAL A 45 14.65 6.66 12.11
CA VAL A 45 14.35 7.85 12.92
C VAL A 45 14.32 7.50 14.41
N ALA A 46 13.71 6.38 14.79
CA ALA A 46 13.72 5.90 16.17
C ALA A 46 15.15 5.58 16.66
N GLY A 47 15.99 4.97 15.81
CA GLY A 47 17.40 4.70 16.12
C GLY A 47 18.21 5.97 16.36
N ILE A 48 18.03 6.96 15.48
CA ILE A 48 18.65 8.29 15.63
C ILE A 48 18.17 8.96 16.92
N ALA A 49 16.87 8.93 17.20
CA ALA A 49 16.28 9.48 18.42
C ALA A 49 16.79 8.77 19.69
N ALA A 50 17.12 7.49 19.61
CA ALA A 50 17.72 6.76 20.74
C ALA A 50 19.18 7.14 21.03
N VAL A 51 19.93 7.54 19.99
CA VAL A 51 21.33 7.94 20.12
C VAL A 51 21.46 9.41 20.51
N LEU A 52 20.67 10.29 19.90
CA LEU A 52 20.78 11.75 20.05
C LEU A 52 19.74 12.36 21.01
N GLY A 53 18.68 11.65 21.35
CA GLY A 53 17.56 12.15 22.15
C GLY A 53 17.71 11.93 23.67
N ASP A 54 16.62 12.23 24.38
CA ASP A 54 16.53 12.10 25.83
C ASP A 54 16.71 10.62 26.29
N ARG A 55 17.51 10.44 27.35
CA ARG A 55 17.78 9.13 27.95
C ARG A 55 16.53 8.47 28.51
N THR A 56 15.50 9.24 28.86
CA THR A 56 14.25 8.74 29.44
C THR A 56 13.50 7.79 28.49
N LEU A 57 13.50 8.09 27.18
CA LEU A 57 12.80 7.29 26.17
C LEU A 57 13.73 6.40 25.34
N ARG A 58 15.03 6.40 25.64
CA ARG A 58 16.06 5.72 24.85
C ARG A 58 15.78 4.23 24.64
N ASN A 59 15.37 3.52 25.68
CA ASN A 59 15.10 2.08 25.58
C ASN A 59 13.87 1.78 24.71
N ILE A 60 12.85 2.64 24.79
CA ILE A 60 11.65 2.53 23.94
C ILE A 60 12.02 2.79 22.48
N ASN A 61 12.78 3.85 22.22
CA ASN A 61 13.24 4.19 20.88
C ASN A 61 14.14 3.11 20.29
N LEU A 62 15.03 2.48 21.09
CA LEU A 62 15.81 1.31 20.66
C LEU A 62 14.92 0.13 20.31
N GLY A 63 13.92 -0.18 21.14
CA GLY A 63 12.97 -1.26 20.87
C GLY A 63 12.22 -1.03 19.56
N VAL A 64 11.71 0.18 19.34
CA VAL A 64 11.04 0.57 18.09
C VAL A 64 11.99 0.46 16.90
N ALA A 65 13.22 0.98 17.04
CA ALA A 65 14.23 0.91 15.98
C ALA A 65 14.53 -0.54 15.57
N VAL A 66 14.78 -1.42 16.53
CA VAL A 66 15.09 -2.84 16.27
C VAL A 66 13.92 -3.53 15.57
N VAL A 67 12.70 -3.37 16.10
CA VAL A 67 11.51 -4.04 15.52
C VAL A 67 11.25 -3.55 14.10
N PHE A 68 11.21 -2.23 13.88
CA PHE A 68 10.85 -1.67 12.58
C PHE A 68 11.95 -1.86 11.53
N LEU A 69 13.23 -1.78 11.90
CA LEU A 69 14.33 -2.09 10.98
C LEU A 69 14.33 -3.58 10.62
N PHE A 70 14.12 -4.49 11.58
CA PHE A 70 14.10 -5.92 11.30
C PHE A 70 12.92 -6.29 10.39
N VAL A 71 11.72 -5.78 10.68
CA VAL A 71 10.53 -6.00 9.83
C VAL A 71 10.70 -5.36 8.45
N GLY A 72 11.31 -4.18 8.36
CA GLY A 72 11.58 -3.49 7.10
C GLY A 72 12.62 -4.23 6.23
N LEU A 73 13.65 -4.81 6.84
CA LEU A 73 14.74 -5.50 6.13
C LEU A 73 14.45 -6.98 5.83
N TYR A 74 13.50 -7.61 6.53
CA TYR A 74 13.14 -9.01 6.32
C TYR A 74 12.70 -9.33 4.87
N GLY A 75 12.24 -8.32 4.12
CA GLY A 75 11.81 -8.48 2.74
C GLY A 75 12.83 -8.12 1.67
N LEU A 76 14.14 -8.10 1.98
CA LEU A 76 15.18 -7.75 1.01
C LEU A 76 14.99 -8.52 -0.31
N TYR A 77 14.84 -7.72 -1.35
CA TYR A 77 14.13 -7.97 -2.59
C TYR A 77 14.81 -8.96 -3.54
N ASP A 78 13.98 -9.74 -4.24
CA ASP A 78 14.31 -10.29 -5.55
C ASP A 78 13.69 -9.36 -6.62
N GLU A 79 14.55 -8.71 -7.40
CA GLU A 79 14.20 -7.68 -8.39
C GLU A 79 13.16 -8.18 -9.41
N TYR A 80 13.18 -9.47 -9.76
CA TYR A 80 12.25 -10.06 -10.70
C TYR A 80 10.81 -10.09 -10.16
N TYR A 81 10.64 -10.48 -8.89
CA TYR A 81 9.32 -10.52 -8.26
C TYR A 81 8.77 -9.11 -8.02
N THR A 82 9.63 -8.13 -7.79
CA THR A 82 9.24 -6.73 -7.57
C THR A 82 8.44 -6.16 -8.74
N VAL A 83 8.87 -6.42 -9.97
CA VAL A 83 8.20 -5.90 -11.17
C VAL A 83 6.86 -6.58 -11.39
N VAL A 84 6.79 -7.91 -11.16
CA VAL A 84 5.55 -8.68 -11.28
C VAL A 84 4.55 -8.25 -10.20
N ASP A 85 5.01 -8.14 -8.95
CA ASP A 85 4.22 -7.64 -7.82
C ASP A 85 3.72 -6.21 -8.06
N PHE A 86 4.55 -5.35 -8.67
CA PHE A 86 4.13 -3.99 -9.00
C PHE A 86 2.96 -3.99 -9.97
N PHE A 87 3.08 -4.65 -11.12
CA PHE A 87 1.99 -4.63 -12.11
C PHE A 87 0.77 -5.41 -11.61
N HIS A 88 0.93 -6.65 -11.17
CA HIS A 88 -0.19 -7.49 -10.75
C HIS A 88 -0.79 -7.10 -9.40
N GLY A 89 -0.01 -6.40 -8.56
CA GLY A 89 -0.46 -5.91 -7.26
C GLY A 89 -1.04 -4.50 -7.27
N LEU A 90 -0.57 -3.60 -8.15
CA LEU A 90 -1.06 -2.21 -8.23
C LEU A 90 -2.34 -2.06 -9.05
N TYR A 91 -2.45 -2.77 -10.18
CA TYR A 91 -3.61 -2.62 -11.07
C TYR A 91 -4.95 -2.92 -10.37
N PRO A 92 -5.09 -4.00 -9.57
CA PRO A 92 -6.38 -4.31 -8.98
C PRO A 92 -6.90 -3.23 -8.00
N PRO A 93 -6.10 -2.74 -7.02
CA PRO A 93 -6.48 -1.58 -6.21
C PRO A 93 -6.80 -0.33 -7.04
N LEU A 94 -6.04 -0.08 -8.11
CA LEU A 94 -6.25 1.09 -8.96
C LEU A 94 -7.60 1.03 -9.69
N PHE A 95 -7.99 -0.13 -10.23
CA PHE A 95 -9.31 -0.32 -10.83
C PHE A 95 -10.44 -0.15 -9.81
N ILE A 96 -10.27 -0.65 -8.58
CA ILE A 96 -11.24 -0.43 -7.50
C ILE A 96 -11.42 1.06 -7.25
N VAL A 97 -10.33 1.81 -7.03
CA VAL A 97 -10.39 3.25 -6.73
C VAL A 97 -10.96 4.04 -7.91
N ALA A 98 -10.51 3.78 -9.14
CA ALA A 98 -11.00 4.46 -10.34
C ALA A 98 -12.49 4.19 -10.60
N GLY A 99 -12.92 2.93 -10.43
CA GLY A 99 -14.33 2.55 -10.53
C GLY A 99 -15.19 3.28 -9.51
N LEU A 100 -14.74 3.33 -8.25
CA LEU A 100 -15.42 4.04 -7.17
C LEU A 100 -15.55 5.55 -7.46
N LEU A 101 -14.46 6.18 -7.89
CA LEU A 101 -14.45 7.61 -8.26
C LEU A 101 -15.38 7.90 -9.43
N SER A 102 -15.44 7.02 -10.44
CA SER A 102 -16.36 7.17 -11.57
C SER A 102 -17.83 7.07 -11.13
N VAL A 103 -18.16 6.14 -10.22
CA VAL A 103 -19.51 6.02 -9.65
C VAL A 103 -19.86 7.27 -8.84
N ILE A 104 -18.98 7.70 -7.94
CA ILE A 104 -19.20 8.90 -7.12
C ILE A 104 -19.40 10.13 -8.00
N HIS A 105 -18.58 10.31 -9.03
CA HIS A 105 -18.71 11.43 -9.98
C HIS A 105 -20.02 11.36 -10.77
N GLY A 106 -20.43 10.15 -11.16
CA GLY A 106 -21.72 9.91 -11.82
C GLY A 106 -22.91 10.31 -10.93
N ILE A 107 -22.88 9.93 -9.65
CA ILE A 107 -23.93 10.26 -8.66
C ILE A 107 -23.95 11.76 -8.36
N LYS A 108 -22.79 12.37 -8.11
CA LYS A 108 -22.70 13.82 -7.80
C LYS A 108 -23.20 14.71 -8.93
N LYS A 109 -23.17 14.24 -10.19
CA LYS A 109 -23.72 14.96 -11.34
C LYS A 109 -25.22 14.70 -11.57
N LEU A 110 -25.83 13.80 -10.81
CA LEU A 110 -27.27 13.50 -10.85
C LEU A 110 -28.05 14.23 -9.74
N ALA A 111 -27.44 14.39 -8.57
CA ALA A 111 -27.89 15.30 -7.52
C ALA A 111 -27.70 16.77 -7.93
#